data_AF-A0A3M7N683-F1
#
_entry.id   AF-A0A3M7N683-F1
#
_cell.length_a   1.000
_cell.length_b   1.000
_cell.length_c   1.000
_cell.angle_alpha   90.00
_cell.angle_beta   90.00
_cell.angle_gamma   90.00
#
_symmetry.space_group_name_H-M   'P 1'
#
loop_
_entity.id
_entity.type
_entity.pdbx_description
1 polymer ?
#
loop_
_entity_poly.entity_id
_entity_poly.type
_entity_poly.pdbx_seq_one_letter_code
_entity_poly.pdbx_strand_id
1 'polypeptide(L)'
;MPSRRRRPPRAGALTELPPLRILRSIVLLQLFYYTAATILIAFTVLVLGHRFDFGLIFDWRRIRGDITSGWLVGAVWLLTGFFT
;
A
#
# COMPACT_ATOMS: atom_id res chain seq x y z
N MET A 1 46.23 -30.03 -15.89
CA MET A 1 45.50 -29.70 -14.65
C MET A 1 44.06 -29.37 -15.02
N PRO A 2 43.03 -30.07 -14.52
CA PRO A 2 41.66 -29.79 -14.92
C PRO A 2 41.19 -28.46 -14.30
N SER A 3 40.50 -27.65 -15.10
CA SER A 3 39.96 -26.35 -14.68
C SER A 3 38.90 -26.56 -13.61
N ARG A 4 39.14 -25.98 -12.42
CA ARG A 4 38.24 -26.03 -11.27
C ARG A 4 36.95 -25.30 -11.64
N ARG A 5 35.89 -26.05 -11.96
CA ARG A 5 34.52 -25.51 -12.17
C ARG A 5 34.19 -24.58 -10.99
N ARG A 6 34.10 -23.27 -11.27
CA ARG A 6 33.63 -22.28 -10.30
C ARG A 6 32.19 -22.68 -9.96
N ARG A 7 31.95 -23.08 -8.72
CA ARG A 7 30.60 -23.37 -8.22
C ARG A 7 29.73 -22.13 -8.48
N PRO A 8 28.52 -22.27 -9.04
CA PRO A 8 27.60 -21.14 -9.15
C PRO A 8 27.39 -20.55 -7.75
N PRO A 9 27.28 -19.21 -7.62
CA PRO A 9 27.05 -18.57 -6.33
C PRO A 9 25.83 -19.22 -5.68
N ARG A 10 25.99 -19.72 -4.44
CA ARG A 10 24.86 -20.25 -3.67
C ARG A 10 23.76 -19.18 -3.65
N ALA A 11 22.51 -19.58 -3.91
CA ALA A 11 21.33 -18.73 -3.78
C ALA A 11 21.17 -18.08 -2.39
N GLY A 12 22.02 -18.44 -1.41
CA GLY A 12 22.18 -17.76 -0.12
C GLY A 12 22.93 -16.42 -0.17
N ALA A 13 23.40 -15.96 -1.33
CA ALA A 13 23.86 -14.56 -1.51
C ALA A 13 22.68 -13.57 -1.67
N LEU A 14 21.44 -14.05 -1.69
CA LEU A 14 20.22 -13.24 -1.55
C LEU A 14 19.87 -13.00 -0.07
N THR A 15 20.63 -13.56 0.89
CA THR A 15 20.28 -13.58 2.32
C THR A 15 20.77 -12.36 3.10
N GLU A 16 21.39 -11.36 2.46
CA GLU A 16 21.67 -10.08 3.11
C GLU A 16 20.93 -8.92 2.44
N LEU A 17 19.63 -9.10 2.12
CA LEU A 17 18.77 -7.92 2.18
C LEU A 17 18.73 -7.53 3.66
N PRO A 18 19.41 -6.44 4.08
CA PRO A 18 19.41 -6.02 5.47
C PRO A 18 17.93 -5.84 5.85
N PRO A 19 17.48 -6.38 6.99
CA PRO A 19 16.06 -6.30 7.39
C PRO A 19 15.54 -4.86 7.37
N LEU A 20 16.44 -3.91 7.59
CA LEU A 20 16.19 -2.48 7.50
C LEU A 20 15.81 -1.98 6.09
N ARG A 21 16.39 -2.55 5.02
CA ARG A 21 16.03 -2.19 3.64
C ARG A 21 14.64 -2.70 3.29
N ILE A 22 14.28 -3.91 3.73
CA ILE A 22 12.93 -4.46 3.54
C ILE A 22 11.91 -3.61 4.30
N LEU A 23 12.19 -3.29 5.57
CA LEU A 23 11.33 -2.42 6.36
C LEU A 23 11.16 -1.05 5.68
N ARG A 24 12.24 -0.45 5.19
CA ARG A 24 12.19 0.82 4.45
C ARG A 24 11.32 0.69 3.20
N SER A 25 11.49 -0.37 2.41
CA SER A 25 10.69 -0.59 1.20
C SER A 25 9.21 -0.77 1.54
N ILE A 26 8.88 -1.52 2.59
CA ILE A 26 7.51 -1.68 3.09
C ILE A 26 6.95 -0.32 3.49
N VAL A 27 7.65 0.43 4.35
CA VAL A 27 7.18 1.75 4.80
C VAL A 27 6.99 2.70 3.63
N LEU A 28 7.89 2.70 2.65
CA LEU A 28 7.81 3.57 1.49
C LEU A 28 6.61 3.21 0.59
N LEU A 29 6.37 1.91 0.39
CA LEU A 29 5.20 1.41 -0.33
C LEU A 29 3.90 1.77 0.40
N GLN A 30 3.84 1.54 1.71
CA GLN A 30 2.69 1.90 2.54
C GLN A 30 2.43 3.40 2.49
N LEU A 31 3.48 4.22 2.60
CA LEU A 31 3.34 5.68 2.57
C LEU A 31 2.79 6.16 1.22
N PHE A 32 3.26 5.60 0.11
CA PHE A 32 2.72 5.92 -1.21
C PHE A 32 1.25 5.49 -1.36
N TYR A 33 0.94 4.26 -0.94
CA TYR A 33 -0.42 3.70 -0.96
C TYR A 33 -1.41 4.53 -0.14
N TYR A 34 -1.10 4.77 1.13
CA TYR A 34 -1.96 5.55 2.03
C TYR A 34 -2.06 7.01 1.61
N THR A 35 -1.00 7.61 1.04
CA THR A 35 -1.05 9.00 0.53
C THR A 35 -1.99 9.11 -0.67
N ALA A 36 -1.86 8.21 -1.65
CA ALA A 36 -2.73 8.17 -2.81
C ALA A 36 -4.19 7.95 -2.40
N ALA A 37 -4.45 6.95 -1.54
CA ALA A 37 -5.79 6.69 -1.02
C ALA A 37 -6.38 7.90 -0.29
N THR A 38 -5.58 8.57 0.55
CA THR A 38 -6.01 9.78 1.28
C THR A 38 -6.41 10.91 0.34
N ILE A 39 -5.62 11.18 -0.70
CA ILE A 39 -5.92 12.23 -1.69
C ILE A 39 -7.23 11.93 -2.41
N LEU A 40 -7.41 10.70 -2.90
CA LEU A 40 -8.64 10.32 -3.59
C LEU A 40 -9.85 10.36 -2.66
N ILE A 41 -9.75 9.80 -1.45
CA ILE A 41 -10.84 9.82 -0.46
C ILE A 41 -11.21 11.26 -0.10
N ALA A 42 -10.23 12.12 0.16
CA ALA A 42 -10.46 13.52 0.46
C ALA A 42 -11.20 14.23 -0.68
N PHE A 43 -10.72 14.03 -1.92
CA PHE A 43 -11.37 14.57 -3.10
C PHE A 43 -12.82 14.08 -3.23
N THR A 44 -13.06 12.77 -3.15
CA THR A 44 -14.40 12.18 -3.26
C THR A 44 -15.36 12.72 -2.20
N VAL A 45 -14.92 12.82 -0.95
CA VAL A 45 -15.75 13.30 0.16
C VAL A 45 -16.09 14.78 0.00
N LEU A 46 -15.12 15.60 -0.41
CA LEU A 46 -15.33 17.02 -0.69
C LEU A 46 -16.29 17.24 -1.88
N VAL A 47 -16.16 16.43 -2.94
CA VAL A 47 -17.07 16.47 -4.11
C VAL A 47 -18.50 16.08 -3.70
N LEU A 48 -18.66 15.15 -2.77
CA LEU A 48 -19.96 14.77 -2.21
C LEU A 48 -20.55 15.85 -1.26
N GLY A 49 -19.80 16.91 -0.95
CA GLY A 49 -20.22 17.95 0.00
C GLY A 49 -20.17 17.51 1.47
N HIS A 50 -19.52 16.38 1.77
CA HIS A 50 -19.35 15.89 3.14
C HIS A 50 -18.07 16.44 3.77
N ARG A 51 -18.04 16.49 5.11
CA ARG A 51 -16.84 16.86 5.86
C ARG A 51 -15.83 15.72 5.79
N PHE A 52 -14.60 16.04 5.40
CA PHE A 52 -13.49 15.10 5.46
C PHE A 52 -13.16 14.73 6.90
N ASP A 53 -13.07 13.43 7.17
CA ASP A 53 -12.77 12.87 8.49
C ASP A 53 -11.70 11.78 8.31
N PHE A 54 -10.62 11.87 9.09
CA PHE A 54 -9.53 10.89 9.07
C PHE A 54 -9.98 9.47 9.48
N GLY A 55 -11.11 9.34 10.18
CA GLY A 55 -11.76 8.07 10.45
C GLY A 55 -12.16 7.33 9.17
N LEU A 56 -12.36 7.99 8.03
CA LEU A 56 -12.62 7.29 6.76
C LEU A 56 -11.41 6.52 6.22
N ILE A 57 -10.20 6.86 6.69
CA ILE A 57 -8.94 6.24 6.27
C ILE A 57 -8.49 5.19 7.28
N PHE A 58 -8.57 5.50 8.58
CA PHE A 58 -8.03 4.64 9.64
C PHE A 58 -9.08 3.75 10.33
N ASP A 59 -10.38 4.08 10.24
CA ASP A 59 -11.45 3.31 10.89
C ASP A 59 -12.26 2.50 9.87
N TRP A 60 -11.89 1.22 9.76
CA TRP A 60 -12.60 0.25 8.92
C TRP A 60 -14.06 0.03 9.32
N ARG A 61 -14.48 0.39 10.54
CA ARG A 61 -15.89 0.32 10.94
C ARG A 61 -16.75 1.40 10.30
N ARG A 62 -16.15 2.43 9.70
CA ARG A 62 -16.87 3.49 8.96
C ARG A 62 -17.04 3.14 7.48
N ILE A 63 -16.25 2.20 6.96
CA ILE A 63 -16.39 1.65 5.61
C ILE A 63 -17.48 0.57 5.65
N ARG A 64 -18.72 1.00 5.89
CA ARG A 64 -19.87 0.11 5.90
C ARG A 64 -20.59 0.16 4.56
N GLY A 65 -21.11 -0.98 4.16
CA GLY A 65 -21.90 -1.12 2.94
C GLY A 65 -23.33 -0.57 3.05
N ASP A 66 -23.74 -0.06 4.20
CA ASP A 66 -25.06 0.53 4.45
C ASP A 66 -25.14 2.03 4.07
N ILE A 67 -23.99 2.67 3.82
CA ILE A 67 -23.89 4.08 3.45
C ILE A 67 -23.15 4.26 2.12
N THR A 68 -23.64 5.16 1.26
CA THR A 68 -23.07 5.43 -0.07
C THR A 68 -21.61 5.89 0.00
N SER A 69 -21.28 6.70 1.01
CA SER A 69 -19.91 7.16 1.26
C SER A 69 -18.97 6.01 1.63
N GLY A 70 -19.46 5.00 2.36
CA GLY A 70 -18.69 3.79 2.70
C GLY A 70 -18.33 2.96 1.46
N TRP A 71 -19.29 2.75 0.55
CA TRP A 71 -19.05 2.09 -0.74
C TRP A 71 -18.08 2.88 -1.62
N LEU A 72 -18.22 4.20 -1.70
CA LEU A 72 -17.31 5.06 -2.45
C LEU A 72 -15.87 4.96 -1.92
N VAL A 73 -15.69 5.05 -0.60
CA VAL A 73 -14.38 4.90 0.03
C VAL A 73 -13.82 3.50 -0.20
N GLY A 74 -14.65 2.45 -0.09
CA GLY A 74 -14.24 1.08 -0.41
C GLY A 74 -13.80 0.90 -1.87
N ALA A 75 -14.51 1.51 -2.82
CA ALA A 75 -14.12 1.49 -4.23
C ALA A 75 -12.80 2.23 -4.47
N VAL A 76 -12.59 3.38 -3.81
CA VAL A 76 -11.32 4.12 -3.87
C VAL A 76 -10.16 3.27 -3.33
N TRP A 77 -10.37 2.52 -2.24
CA TRP A 77 -9.36 1.59 -1.73
C TRP A 77 -8.99 0.52 -2.76
N LEU A 78 -9.97 -0.11 -3.40
CA LEU A 78 -9.73 -1.13 -4.43
C LEU A 78 -9.00 -0.57 -5.65
N LEU A 79 -9.43 0.60 -6.15
CA LEU A 79 -8.77 1.26 -7.28
C LEU A 79 -7.35 1.66 -6.93
N THR A 80 -7.12 2.23 -5.74
CA THR A 80 -5.78 2.60 -5.30
C THR A 80 -4.87 1.37 -5.27
N GLY A 81 -5.34 0.27 -4.67
CA GLY A 81 -4.57 -0.99 -4.61
C GLY A 81 -4.36 -1.67 -5.95
N PHE A 82 -5.21 -1.40 -6.94
CA PHE A 82 -4.98 -1.87 -8.31
C PHE A 82 -3.88 -1.07 -9.03
N PHE A 83 -3.73 0.22 -8.72
CA PHE A 83 -2.77 1.11 -9.39
C PHE A 83 -1.40 1.21 -8.70
N THR A 84 -1.23 0.68 -7.48
CA THR A 84 0.03 0.73 -6.70
C THR A 84 0.60 -0.65 -6.45
#